data_AF-A0A3M1IYD6-F1
#
_entry.id   AF-A0A3M1IYD6-F1
#
_cell.length_a   1.000
_cell.length_b   1.000
_cell.length_c   1.000
_cell.angle_alpha   90.00
_cell.angle_beta   90.00
_cell.angle_gamma   90.00
#
_symmetry.space_group_name_H-M   'P 1'
#
loop_
_entity.id
_entity.type
_entity.pdbx_description
1 polymer ?
#
loop_
_entity_poly.entity_id
_entity_poly.type
_entity_poly.pdbx_seq_one_letter_code
_entity_poly.pdbx_strand_id
1 'polypeptide(L)'
;MLRLIAFAGIFGAMALLELLAPRRKLRHSKLRRWVTNIAIGGIDSACVRVMASLSVPLAAVAAAFWAQAQGWGLFNWLDLPFWLELASAIVLLDLAIYGQHVASHKIPVLWRLH
;
A
#
# COMPACT_ATOMS: atom_id res chain seq x y z
N MET A 1 -17.61 -1.76 -4.68
CA MET A 1 -18.71 -1.70 -3.69
C MET A 1 -18.38 -2.44 -2.40
N LEU A 2 -17.92 -3.70 -2.45
CA LEU A 2 -17.52 -4.48 -1.27
C LEU A 2 -16.54 -3.76 -0.32
N ARG A 3 -15.47 -3.15 -0.83
CA ARG A 3 -14.50 -2.40 -0.01
C ARG A 3 -15.13 -1.21 0.72
N LEU A 4 -16.06 -0.49 0.09
CA LEU A 4 -16.72 0.67 0.69
C LEU A 4 -17.69 0.23 1.80
N ILE A 5 -18.44 -0.86 1.55
CA ILE A 5 -19.35 -1.45 2.53
C ILE A 5 -18.57 -1.97 3.74
N ALA A 6 -17.47 -2.70 3.51
CA ALA A 6 -16.61 -3.18 4.59
C ALA A 6 -16.01 -2.01 5.40
N PHE A 7 -15.50 -0.97 4.72
CA PHE A 7 -14.99 0.23 5.39
C PHE A 7 -16.06 0.91 6.23
N ALA A 8 -17.23 1.18 5.66
CA ALA A 8 -18.32 1.85 6.36
C ALA A 8 -18.84 1.01 7.55
N GLY A 9 -18.94 -0.31 7.38
CA GLY A 9 -19.34 -1.24 8.43
C GLY A 9 -18.34 -1.27 9.59
N ILE A 10 -17.04 -1.40 9.30
CA ILE A 10 -15.98 -1.38 10.32
C ILE A 10 -15.92 -0.01 11.01
N PHE A 11 -15.97 1.08 10.23
CA PHE A 11 -15.96 2.43 10.78
C PHE A 11 -17.16 2.67 11.71
N GLY A 12 -18.36 2.27 11.29
CA GLY A 12 -19.57 2.37 12.11
C GLY A 12 -19.47 1.56 13.40
N ALA A 13 -18.98 0.32 13.33
CA ALA A 13 -18.75 -0.52 14.51
C ALA A 13 -17.75 0.12 15.49
N MET A 14 -16.64 0.64 14.98
CA MET A 14 -15.62 1.32 15.79
C MET A 14 -16.13 2.63 16.41
N ALA A 15 -16.93 3.40 15.66
CA ALA A 15 -17.57 4.62 16.14
C ALA A 15 -18.58 4.33 17.27
N LEU A 16 -19.40 3.28 17.12
CA LEU A 16 -20.32 2.82 18.17
C LEU A 16 -19.55 2.36 19.41
N LEU A 17 -18.48 1.58 19.24
CA LEU A 17 -17.63 1.16 20.36
C LEU A 17 -16.98 2.34 21.09
N GLU A 18 -16.53 3.38 20.37
CA GLU A 18 -15.98 4.61 20.96
C GLU A 18 -17.04 5.42 21.75
N LEU A 19 -18.33 5.32 21.38
CA LEU A 19 -19.43 5.95 22.11
C LEU A 19 -19.83 5.14 23.35
N LEU A 20 -19.94 3.82 23.23
CA LEU A 20 -20.43 2.93 24.28
C LEU A 20 -19.38 2.64 25.36
N ALA A 21 -18.09 2.60 25.01
CA ALA A 21 -17.00 2.22 25.92
C ALA A 21 -15.77 3.15 25.77
N PRO A 22 -15.85 4.42 26.20
CA PRO A 22 -14.74 5.36 26.10
C PRO A 22 -13.58 4.97 27.03
N ARG A 23 -12.52 4.38 26.47
CA ARG A 23 -11.35 3.90 27.24
C ARG A 23 -10.33 4.98 27.62
N ARG A 24 -10.36 6.16 27.00
CA ARG A 24 -9.39 7.25 27.24
C ARG A 24 -10.10 8.59 27.41
N LYS A 25 -9.61 9.43 28.32
CA LYS A 25 -10.05 10.84 28.42
C LYS A 25 -9.74 11.55 27.10
N LEU A 26 -10.73 12.26 26.56
CA LEU A 26 -10.58 13.00 25.31
C LEU A 26 -9.59 14.15 25.50
N ARG A 27 -8.54 14.18 24.67
CA ARG A 27 -7.59 15.32 24.59
C ARG A 27 -7.98 16.34 23.50
N HIS A 28 -8.83 15.93 22.55
CA HIS A 28 -9.36 16.75 21.46
C HIS A 28 -10.85 16.43 21.25
N SER A 29 -11.59 17.34 20.62
CA SER A 29 -13.00 17.11 20.30
C SER A 29 -13.17 15.90 19.37
N LYS A 30 -14.19 15.07 19.64
CA LYS A 30 -14.50 13.86 18.83
C LYS A 30 -14.73 14.23 17.36
N LEU A 31 -15.50 15.30 17.12
CA LEU A 31 -15.80 15.79 15.77
C LEU A 31 -14.53 16.13 14.98
N ARG A 32 -13.57 16.85 15.59
CA ARG A 32 -12.32 17.19 14.91
C ARG A 32 -11.52 15.93 14.55
N ARG A 33 -11.41 14.95 15.46
CA ARG A 33 -10.75 13.67 15.17
C ARG A 33 -11.41 12.92 14.03
N TRP A 34 -12.75 12.86 14.03
CA TRP A 34 -13.51 12.15 12.99
C TRP A 34 -13.36 12.83 11.63
N VAL A 35 -13.52 14.16 11.56
CA VAL A 35 -13.34 14.93 10.32
C VAL A 35 -11.92 14.77 9.78
N THR A 36 -10.89 14.90 10.64
CA THR A 36 -9.51 14.72 10.22
C THR A 36 -9.24 13.32 9.68
N ASN A 37 -9.69 12.26 10.36
CA ASN A 37 -9.45 10.88 9.90
C ASN A 37 -10.20 10.53 8.61
N ILE A 38 -11.46 10.98 8.48
CA ILE A 38 -12.25 10.78 7.26
C ILE A 38 -11.61 11.56 6.09
N ALA A 39 -11.17 12.79 6.33
CA ALA A 39 -10.49 13.60 5.32
C ALA A 39 -9.17 12.95 4.88
N ILE A 40 -8.32 12.50 5.82
CA ILE A 40 -7.08 11.80 5.50
C ILE A 40 -7.37 10.54 4.68
N GLY A 41 -8.29 9.68 5.12
CA GLY A 41 -8.63 8.46 4.38
C GLY A 41 -9.25 8.71 3.00
N GLY A 42 -10.07 9.76 2.89
CA GLY A 42 -10.67 10.19 1.63
C GLY A 42 -9.63 10.75 0.65
N ILE A 43 -8.75 11.63 1.11
CA ILE A 43 -7.65 12.20 0.34
C ILE A 43 -6.69 11.09 -0.10
N ASP A 44 -6.27 10.22 0.81
CA ASP A 44 -5.40 9.09 0.51
C ASP A 44 -6.00 8.18 -0.57
N SER A 45 -7.26 7.79 -0.40
CA SER A 45 -7.98 6.99 -1.40
C SER A 45 -8.10 7.69 -2.76
N ALA A 46 -8.31 9.01 -2.76
CA ALA A 46 -8.39 9.79 -3.98
C ALA A 46 -7.02 9.90 -4.66
N CYS A 47 -5.96 10.20 -3.91
CA CYS A 47 -4.59 10.25 -4.39
C CYS A 47 -4.18 8.91 -5.02
N VAL A 48 -4.40 7.78 -4.35
CA VAL A 48 -4.11 6.45 -4.90
C VAL A 48 -4.91 6.20 -6.18
N ARG A 49 -6.19 6.58 -6.25
CA ARG A 49 -7.00 6.44 -7.47
C ARG A 49 -6.53 7.33 -8.60
N VAL A 50 -6.14 8.57 -8.30
CA VAL A 50 -5.58 9.49 -9.28
C VAL A 50 -4.25 8.95 -9.80
N MET A 51 -3.34 8.54 -8.92
CA MET A 51 -2.08 7.88 -9.30
C MET A 51 -2.33 6.61 -10.11
N ALA A 52 -3.38 5.85 -9.78
CA ALA A 52 -3.80 4.69 -10.56
C ALA A 52 -4.25 5.07 -11.97
N SER A 53 -5.06 6.11 -12.11
CA SER A 53 -5.49 6.64 -13.41
C SER A 53 -4.34 7.29 -14.21
N LEU A 54 -3.32 7.81 -13.52
CA LEU A 54 -2.11 8.40 -14.09
C LEU A 54 -1.02 7.37 -14.42
N SER A 55 -1.35 6.08 -14.44
CA SER A 55 -0.48 4.96 -14.86
C SER A 55 0.55 4.45 -13.86
N VAL A 56 0.54 4.86 -12.59
CA VAL A 56 1.54 4.39 -11.60
C VAL A 56 1.50 2.86 -11.38
N PRO A 57 0.33 2.19 -11.27
CA PRO A 57 0.25 0.73 -11.20
C PRO A 57 0.63 0.07 -12.54
N LEU A 58 0.36 0.75 -13.65
CA LEU A 58 0.81 0.33 -14.98
C LEU A 58 2.34 0.40 -15.09
N ALA A 59 3.03 1.26 -14.32
CA ALA A 59 4.47 1.41 -14.42
C ALA A 59 5.21 0.10 -14.08
N ALA A 60 4.76 -0.66 -13.08
CA ALA A 60 5.37 -1.95 -12.75
C ALA A 60 5.19 -2.98 -13.88
N VAL A 61 3.98 -3.04 -14.44
CA VAL A 61 3.66 -3.95 -15.56
C VAL A 61 4.41 -3.53 -16.84
N ALA A 62 4.43 -2.24 -17.14
CA ALA A 62 5.14 -1.67 -18.28
C ALA A 62 6.66 -1.87 -18.15
N ALA A 63 7.21 -1.70 -16.94
CA ALA A 63 8.61 -1.98 -16.66
C ALA A 63 8.92 -3.48 -16.84
N ALA A 64 8.02 -4.38 -16.43
CA ALA A 64 8.17 -5.81 -16.64
C ALA A 64 8.18 -6.16 -18.15
N PHE A 65 7.25 -5.61 -18.94
CA PHE A 65 7.24 -5.80 -20.40
C PHE A 65 8.48 -5.22 -21.07
N TRP A 66 8.93 -4.04 -20.65
CA TRP A 66 10.13 -3.42 -21.19
C TRP A 66 11.38 -4.23 -20.85
N ALA A 67 11.51 -4.69 -19.61
CA ALA A 67 12.59 -5.55 -19.18
C ALA A 67 12.58 -6.87 -19.96
N GLN A 68 11.41 -7.48 -20.17
CA GLN A 68 11.25 -8.67 -21.00
C GLN A 68 11.72 -8.43 -22.44
N ALA A 69 11.30 -7.33 -23.06
CA ALA A 69 11.69 -6.98 -24.43
C ALA A 69 13.20 -6.74 -24.59
N GLN A 70 13.87 -6.26 -23.54
CA GLN A 70 15.32 -6.06 -23.52
C GLN A 70 16.09 -7.30 -23.00
N GLY A 71 15.39 -8.35 -22.58
CA GLY A 71 16.00 -9.51 -21.93
C GLY A 71 16.68 -9.16 -20.60
N TRP A 72 16.18 -8.17 -19.87
CA TRP A 72 16.74 -7.71 -18.59
C TRP A 72 16.08 -8.40 -17.40
N GLY A 73 16.89 -8.85 -16.45
CA GLY A 73 16.42 -9.41 -15.19
C GLY A 73 16.56 -10.93 -15.12
N LEU A 74 16.66 -11.43 -13.89
CA LEU A 74 17.03 -12.81 -13.59
C LEU A 74 16.15 -13.84 -14.32
N PHE A 75 14.83 -13.63 -14.32
CA PHE A 75 13.88 -14.56 -14.95
C PHE A 75 13.84 -14.49 -16.48
N ASN A 76 14.43 -13.46 -17.10
CA ASN A 76 14.61 -13.44 -18.55
C ASN A 76 15.87 -14.22 -18.99
N TRP A 77 16.74 -14.61 -18.04
CA TRP A 77 17.97 -15.37 -18.32
C TRP A 77 17.87 -16.84 -17.92
N LEU A 78 16.86 -17.21 -17.11
CA LEU A 78 16.68 -18.55 -16.59
C LEU A 78 15.46 -19.20 -17.25
N ASP A 79 15.63 -20.43 -17.74
CA ASP A 79 14.53 -21.23 -18.29
C ASP A 79 13.95 -22.12 -17.18
N LEU A 80 13.16 -21.52 -16.27
CA LEU A 80 12.55 -22.22 -15.14
C LEU A 80 11.12 -22.68 -15.48
N PRO A 81 10.64 -23.78 -14.88
CA PRO A 81 9.22 -24.10 -14.87
C PRO A 81 8.40 -22.96 -14.26
N PHE A 82 7.29 -22.60 -14.89
CA PHE A 82 6.44 -21.45 -14.51
C PHE A 82 6.16 -21.35 -13.00
N TRP A 83 5.85 -22.46 -12.34
CA TRP A 83 5.53 -22.46 -10.90
C TRP A 83 6.73 -22.05 -10.02
N LEU A 84 7.95 -22.46 -10.40
CA LEU A 84 9.17 -22.09 -9.67
C LEU A 84 9.52 -20.62 -9.91
N GLU A 85 9.36 -20.14 -11.15
CA GLU A 85 9.53 -18.72 -11.47
C GLU A 85 8.57 -17.85 -10.67
N LEU A 86 7.27 -18.18 -10.68
CA LEU A 86 6.24 -17.45 -9.96
C LEU A 86 6.50 -17.42 -8.45
N ALA A 87 6.79 -18.57 -7.85
CA ALA A 87 7.08 -18.66 -6.42
C ALA A 87 8.33 -17.84 -6.05
N SER A 88 9.39 -17.95 -6.87
CA SER A 88 10.63 -17.20 -6.65
C SER A 88 10.42 -15.71 -6.84
N ALA A 89 9.63 -15.29 -7.83
CA ALA A 89 9.31 -13.89 -8.08
C ALA A 89 8.59 -13.25 -6.89
N ILE A 90 7.63 -13.96 -6.29
CA ILE A 90 6.93 -13.50 -5.08
C ILE A 90 7.93 -13.32 -3.93
N VAL A 91 8.73 -14.34 -3.64
CA VAL A 91 9.69 -14.29 -2.52
C VAL A 91 10.73 -13.20 -2.71
N LEU A 92 11.31 -13.10 -3.91
CA LEU A 92 12.34 -12.09 -4.21
C LEU A 92 11.77 -10.68 -4.21
N LEU A 93 10.54 -10.48 -4.70
CA LEU A 93 9.88 -9.18 -4.64
C LEU A 93 9.61 -8.76 -3.20
N ASP A 94 9.11 -9.67 -2.36
CA ASP A 94 8.88 -9.41 -0.93
C ASP A 94 10.18 -9.06 -0.21
N LEU A 95 11.27 -9.79 -0.49
CA LEU A 95 12.58 -9.49 0.06
C LEU A 95 13.13 -8.15 -0.43
N ALA A 96 12.88 -7.78 -1.69
CA ALA A 96 13.28 -6.48 -2.22
C ALA A 96 12.51 -5.33 -1.55
N ILE A 97 11.19 -5.49 -1.36
CA ILE A 97 10.35 -4.51 -0.64
C ILE A 97 10.77 -4.42 0.83
N TYR A 98 11.04 -5.56 1.49
CA TYR A 98 11.54 -5.57 2.86
C TYR A 98 12.91 -4.88 2.96
N GLY A 99 13.82 -5.16 2.03
CA GLY A 99 15.12 -4.48 1.94
C GLY A 99 14.97 -2.98 1.74
N GLN A 100 14.06 -2.56 0.88
CA GLN A 100 13.71 -1.15 0.68
C GLN A 100 13.20 -0.51 1.96
N HIS A 101 12.32 -1.18 2.72
CA HIS A 101 11.82 -0.69 4.00
C HIS A 101 12.94 -0.53 5.04
N VAL A 102 13.83 -1.52 5.17
CA VAL A 102 15.00 -1.43 6.06
C VAL A 102 15.94 -0.31 5.64
N ALA A 103 16.20 -0.15 4.33
CA ALA A 103 17.03 0.92 3.80
C ALA A 103 16.41 2.31 4.07
N SER A 104 15.09 2.43 3.89
CA SER A 104 14.31 3.61 4.26
C SER A 104 14.46 3.98 5.74
N HIS A 105 14.58 3.00 6.62
CA HIS A 105 14.84 3.26 8.03
C HIS A 105 16.30 3.59 8.39
N LYS A 106 17.26 3.23 7.53
CA LYS A 106 18.70 3.38 7.80
C LYS A 106 19.39 4.52 7.05
N ILE A 107 18.89 4.89 5.88
CA ILE A 107 19.50 5.89 5.00
C ILE A 107 18.76 7.22 5.15
N PRO A 108 19.40 8.30 5.62
CA PRO A 108 18.71 9.56 5.96
C PRO A 108 17.91 10.19 4.82
N VAL A 109 18.36 10.05 3.58
CA VAL A 109 17.62 10.55 2.41
C VAL A 109 16.36 9.73 2.18
N LEU A 110 16.45 8.40 2.26
CA LEU A 110 15.30 7.52 2.09
C LEU A 110 14.33 7.59 3.27
N TRP A 111 14.82 7.89 4.47
CA TRP A 111 13.97 8.15 5.65
C TRP A 111 12.99 9.28 5.42
N ARG A 112 13.40 10.34 4.70
CA ARG A 112 12.51 11.47 4.40
C ARG A 112 11.35 11.10 3.48
N LEU A 113 11.46 9.98 2.78
CA LEU A 113 10.45 9.45 1.85
C LEU A 113 9.66 8.27 2.46
N HIS A 114 10.02 7.83 3.67
CA HIS A 114 9.40 6.72 4.38
C HIS A 114 8.26 7.20 5.27
#